data_AF-A0A9Q1BQY4-F1
#
_entry.id   AF-A0A9Q1BQY4-F1
#
_cell.length_a   1.000
_cell.length_b   1.000
_cell.length_c   1.000
_cell.angle_alpha   90.00
_cell.angle_beta   90.00
_cell.angle_gamma   90.00
#
_symmetry.space_group_name_H-M   'P 1'
#
loop_
_entity.id
_entity.type
_entity.pdbx_description
1 polymer ?
#
loop_
_entity_poly.entity_id
_entity_poly.type
_entity_poly.pdbx_seq_one_letter_code
_entity_poly.pdbx_strand_id
1 'polypeptide(L)'
;MTLRTVLLSIQALLTSAEPDDPQDAVVAKQYKSEHQTFLRTARHWAAVYAGAEHRIPDLESKIKQLVDMGFTEAESRIALSSCSWNVEKAIEQLMN
;
A
#
# COMPACT_ATOMS: atom_id res chain seq x y z
N MET A 1 8.86 -23.40 19.49
CA MET A 1 9.13 -22.09 18.87
C MET A 1 9.59 -21.11 19.95
N THR A 2 10.49 -20.18 19.61
CA THR A 2 10.93 -19.07 20.49
C THR A 2 10.58 -17.72 19.85
N LEU A 3 10.61 -16.64 20.63
CA LEU A 3 10.40 -15.28 20.10
C LEU A 3 11.38 -14.96 18.94
N ARG A 4 12.64 -15.36 19.07
CA ARG A 4 13.64 -15.20 18.01
C ARG A 4 13.22 -15.89 16.71
N THR A 5 12.74 -17.13 16.78
CA THR A 5 12.31 -17.85 15.57
C THR A 5 11.08 -17.22 14.95
N VAL A 6 10.13 -16.72 15.76
CA VAL A 6 8.93 -16.05 15.26
C VAL A 6 9.28 -14.75 14.52
N LEU A 7 10.15 -13.93 15.10
CA LEU A 7 10.58 -12.67 14.47
C LEU A 7 11.31 -12.91 13.14
N LEU A 8 12.17 -13.95 13.07
CA LEU A 8 12.83 -14.33 11.83
C LEU A 8 11.86 -14.84 10.77
N SER A 9 10.81 -15.58 11.17
CA SER A 9 9.74 -15.99 10.26
C SER A 9 8.95 -14.81 9.71
N ILE A 10 8.64 -13.80 10.54
CA ILE A 10 7.99 -12.57 10.08
C ILE A 10 8.89 -11.83 9.10
N GLN A 11 10.20 -11.71 9.39
CA GLN A 11 11.14 -11.09 8.46
C GLN A 11 11.20 -11.84 7.12
N ALA A 12 11.21 -13.18 7.15
CA ALA A 12 11.18 -13.99 5.94
C ALA A 12 9.89 -13.77 5.13
N LEU A 13 8.74 -13.65 5.80
CA LEU A 13 7.45 -13.38 5.16
C LEU A 13 7.44 -12.04 4.40
N LEU A 14 8.14 -11.01 4.92
CA LEU A 14 8.27 -9.73 4.22
C LEU A 14 9.09 -9.84 2.91
N THR A 15 9.98 -10.84 2.81
CA THR A 15 10.81 -11.07 1.61
C THR A 15 10.21 -12.07 0.63
N SER A 16 9.27 -12.90 1.08
CA SER A 16 8.63 -13.95 0.29
C SER A 16 7.15 -14.02 0.66
N ALA A 17 6.34 -13.21 0.00
CA ALA A 17 4.89 -13.18 0.21
C ALA A 17 4.22 -14.43 -0.39
N GLU A 18 3.14 -14.89 0.24
CA GLU A 18 2.30 -16.01 -0.23
C GLU A 18 0.93 -15.47 -0.70
N PRO A 19 0.79 -15.07 -1.97
CA PRO A 19 -0.40 -14.35 -2.42
C PRO A 19 -1.57 -15.31 -2.73
N ASP A 20 -1.35 -16.63 -2.75
CA ASP A 20 -2.39 -17.66 -2.91
C ASP A 20 -3.14 -17.97 -1.62
N ASP A 21 -2.57 -17.62 -0.46
CA ASP A 21 -3.23 -17.65 0.86
C ASP A 21 -3.21 -16.26 1.51
N PRO A 22 -4.02 -15.31 1.01
CA PRO A 22 -3.87 -13.90 1.36
C PRO A 22 -4.58 -13.51 2.66
N GLN A 23 -3.93 -12.66 3.45
CA GLN A 23 -4.59 -11.96 4.56
C GLN A 23 -5.44 -10.77 4.08
N ASP A 24 -4.98 -10.08 3.04
CA ASP A 24 -5.66 -8.95 2.38
C ASP A 24 -5.81 -9.28 0.88
N ALA A 25 -7.06 -9.44 0.45
CA ALA A 25 -7.37 -9.83 -0.93
C ALA A 25 -7.04 -8.73 -1.95
N VAL A 26 -7.14 -7.44 -1.58
CA VAL A 26 -6.86 -6.31 -2.48
C VAL A 26 -5.35 -6.23 -2.75
N VAL A 27 -4.55 -6.31 -1.68
CA VAL A 27 -3.08 -6.29 -1.79
C VAL A 27 -2.58 -7.52 -2.55
N ALA A 28 -3.14 -8.71 -2.28
CA ALA A 28 -2.76 -9.93 -2.99
C ALA A 28 -3.12 -9.87 -4.48
N LYS A 29 -4.29 -9.31 -4.83
CA LYS A 29 -4.65 -9.07 -6.24
C LYS A 29 -3.67 -8.11 -6.90
N GLN A 30 -3.32 -7.00 -6.24
CA GLN A 30 -2.31 -6.06 -6.76
C GLN A 30 -0.94 -6.73 -6.91
N TYR A 31 -0.54 -7.59 -5.96
CA TYR A 31 0.71 -8.35 -6.02
C TYR A 31 0.77 -9.28 -7.24
N LYS A 32 -0.31 -10.02 -7.51
CA LYS A 32 -0.40 -10.99 -8.61
C LYS A 32 -0.59 -10.33 -9.98
N SER A 33 -1.49 -9.36 -10.08
CA SER A 33 -1.89 -8.78 -11.37
C SER A 33 -1.07 -7.54 -11.76
N GLU A 34 -0.56 -6.80 -10.79
CA GLU A 34 0.08 -5.49 -11.00
C GLU A 34 1.33 -5.33 -10.13
N HIS A 35 2.26 -6.29 -10.24
CA HIS A 35 3.41 -6.38 -9.33
C HIS A 35 4.25 -5.10 -9.23
N GLN A 36 4.40 -4.34 -10.32
CA GLN A 36 5.10 -3.04 -10.30
C GLN A 36 4.36 -2.00 -9.46
N THR A 37 3.04 -1.95 -9.56
CA THR A 37 2.19 -1.10 -8.72
C THR A 37 2.32 -1.53 -7.26
N PHE A 38 2.26 -2.83 -6.98
CA PHE A 38 2.49 -3.38 -5.63
C PHE A 38 3.82 -2.91 -5.05
N LEU A 39 4.93 -3.04 -5.78
CA LEU A 39 6.25 -2.61 -5.30
C LEU A 39 6.31 -1.10 -5.01
N ARG A 40 5.66 -0.28 -5.85
CA ARG A 40 5.56 1.17 -5.61
C ARG A 40 4.73 1.47 -4.35
N THR A 41 3.57 0.83 -4.21
CA THR A 41 2.70 0.96 -3.03
C THR A 41 3.44 0.52 -1.76
N ALA A 42 4.06 -0.66 -1.76
CA ALA A 42 4.80 -1.19 -0.61
C ALA A 42 5.94 -0.25 -0.18
N ARG A 43 6.71 0.30 -1.13
CA ARG A 43 7.75 1.29 -0.83
C ARG A 43 7.18 2.58 -0.23
N HIS A 44 6.07 3.07 -0.79
CA HIS A 44 5.37 4.24 -0.27
C HIS A 44 4.94 4.04 1.19
N TRP A 45 4.29 2.92 1.47
CA TRP A 45 3.86 2.58 2.83
C TRP A 45 5.04 2.40 3.79
N ALA A 46 6.13 1.76 3.35
CA ALA A 46 7.34 1.63 4.15
C ALA A 46 7.97 3.00 4.47
N ALA A 47 7.99 3.94 3.53
CA ALA A 47 8.53 5.28 3.75
C ALA A 47 7.68 6.11 4.72
N VAL A 48 6.36 6.00 4.62
CA VAL A 48 5.41 6.76 5.46
C VAL A 48 5.33 6.19 6.88
N TYR A 49 5.24 4.87 7.02
CA TYR A 49 4.90 4.23 8.30
C TYR A 49 6.07 3.52 8.98
N ALA A 50 7.14 3.18 8.26
CA ALA A 50 8.27 2.41 8.78
C ALA A 50 9.63 3.14 8.63
N GLY A 51 9.63 4.42 8.24
CA GLY A 51 10.84 5.25 8.15
C GLY A 51 11.80 4.84 7.03
N ALA A 52 11.34 4.09 6.03
CA ALA A 52 12.18 3.74 4.89
C ALA A 52 12.61 4.99 4.10
N GLU A 53 13.86 4.99 3.65
CA GLU A 53 14.35 5.99 2.71
C GLU A 53 13.63 5.80 1.36
N HIS A 54 13.41 6.89 0.62
CA HIS A 54 12.72 6.97 -0.69
C HIS A 54 11.20 7.18 -0.64
N ARG A 55 10.80 8.43 -0.36
CA ARG A 55 9.44 8.92 -0.67
C ARG A 55 9.26 9.06 -2.18
N ILE A 56 8.04 8.80 -2.66
CA ILE A 56 7.70 8.89 -4.08
C ILE A 56 6.84 10.14 -4.30
N PRO A 57 7.39 11.26 -4.80
CA PRO A 57 6.67 12.55 -4.87
C PRO A 57 5.38 12.51 -5.70
N ASP A 58 5.33 11.67 -6.74
CA ASP A 58 4.13 11.44 -7.57
C ASP A 58 2.95 10.92 -6.74
N LEU A 59 3.20 9.98 -5.82
CA LEU A 59 2.16 9.37 -5.00
C LEU A 59 1.67 10.34 -3.91
N GLU A 60 2.59 11.09 -3.31
CA GLU A 60 2.26 12.17 -2.36
C GLU A 60 1.43 13.27 -3.03
N SER A 61 1.75 13.63 -4.28
CA SER A 61 0.98 14.63 -5.03
C SER A 61 -0.45 14.18 -5.27
N LYS A 62 -0.67 12.90 -5.56
CA LYS A 62 -2.02 12.33 -5.71
C LYS A 62 -2.79 12.33 -4.38
N ILE A 63 -2.15 11.97 -3.28
CA ILE A 63 -2.77 12.03 -1.95
C ILE A 63 -3.15 13.48 -1.63
N LYS A 64 -2.26 14.43 -1.89
CA LYS A 64 -2.52 15.86 -1.68
C LYS A 64 -3.75 16.34 -2.47
N GLN A 65 -3.95 15.89 -3.71
CA GLN A 65 -5.14 16.26 -4.49
C GLN A 65 -6.45 15.86 -3.78
N LEU A 66 -6.51 14.65 -3.21
CA LEU A 66 -7.70 14.19 -2.47
C LEU A 66 -7.86 14.93 -1.14
N VAL A 67 -6.75 15.23 -0.46
CA VAL A 67 -6.77 16.02 0.77
C VAL A 67 -7.25 17.45 0.51
N ASP A 68 -6.83 18.07 -0.59
CA ASP A 68 -7.28 19.39 -1.02
C ASP A 68 -8.78 19.39 -1.38
N MET A 69 -9.36 18.23 -1.70
CA MET A 69 -10.82 18.04 -1.89
C MET A 69 -11.58 17.82 -0.58
N GLY A 70 -10.89 17.69 0.56
CA GLY A 70 -11.49 17.54 1.89
C GLY A 70 -11.47 16.13 2.48
N PHE A 71 -10.88 15.15 1.81
CA PHE A 71 -10.72 13.80 2.36
C PHE A 71 -9.53 13.73 3.34
N THR A 72 -9.54 12.77 4.27
CA THR A 72 -8.38 12.58 5.16
C THR A 72 -7.21 11.94 4.42
N GLU A 73 -5.98 12.22 4.88
CA GLU A 73 -4.77 11.64 4.28
C GLU A 73 -4.78 10.10 4.33
N ALA A 74 -5.28 9.53 5.44
CA ALA A 74 -5.36 8.09 5.64
C ALA A 74 -6.32 7.42 4.65
N GLU A 75 -7.55 7.93 4.54
CA GLU A 75 -8.55 7.42 3.59
C GLU A 75 -8.08 7.58 2.15
N SER A 76 -7.53 8.75 1.82
CA SER A 76 -6.98 9.05 0.49
C SER A 76 -5.90 8.05 0.10
N ARG A 77 -4.98 7.73 1.02
CA ARG A 77 -3.91 6.77 0.79
C ARG A 77 -4.42 5.35 0.61
N ILE A 78 -5.40 4.91 1.42
CA ILE A 78 -6.01 3.58 1.31
C ILE A 78 -6.75 3.43 -0.02
N ALA A 79 -7.58 4.41 -0.38
CA ALA A 79 -8.34 4.42 -1.62
C ALA A 79 -7.41 4.42 -2.85
N LEU A 80 -6.42 5.33 -2.89
CA LEU A 80 -5.44 5.37 -3.97
C LEU A 80 -4.63 4.07 -4.08
N SER A 81 -4.23 3.46 -2.96
CA SER A 81 -3.50 2.20 -2.96
C SER A 81 -4.34 1.04 -3.51
N SER A 82 -5.66 1.07 -3.26
CA SER A 82 -6.62 0.05 -3.72
C SER A 82 -7.01 0.23 -5.19
N CYS A 83 -6.95 1.45 -5.72
CA CYS A 83 -7.32 1.80 -7.09
C CYS A 83 -6.12 1.96 -8.04
N SER A 84 -5.00 1.29 -7.78
CA SER A 84 -3.78 1.38 -8.60
C SER A 84 -3.30 2.83 -8.83
N TRP A 85 -3.50 3.70 -7.85
CA TRP A 85 -3.15 5.12 -7.87
C TRP A 85 -3.83 5.91 -8.99
N ASN A 86 -5.04 5.50 -9.39
CA ASN A 86 -5.96 6.26 -10.23
C ASN A 86 -6.82 7.18 -9.35
N VAL A 87 -6.72 8.50 -9.60
CA VAL A 87 -7.39 9.54 -8.81
C VAL A 87 -8.90 9.49 -8.97
N GLU A 88 -9.40 9.34 -10.20
CA GLU A 88 -10.85 9.29 -10.50
C GLU A 88 -11.51 8.11 -9.79
N LYS A 89 -10.94 6.91 -9.91
CA LYS A 89 -11.46 5.69 -9.23
C LYS A 89 -11.39 5.80 -7.71
N ALA A 90 -10.34 6.40 -7.17
CA ALA A 90 -10.20 6.59 -5.73
C ALA A 90 -11.26 7.56 -5.20
N ILE A 91 -11.54 8.63 -5.94
CA ILE A 91 -12.60 9.59 -5.63
C ILE A 91 -13.98 8.89 -5.68
N GLU A 92 -14.26 8.09 -6.71
CA GLU A 92 -15.49 7.30 -6.80
C GLU A 92 -15.65 6.34 -5.62
N GLN A 93 -14.55 5.70 -5.19
CA GLN A 93 -14.57 4.81 -4.01
C GLN A 93 -14.81 5.57 -2.71
N LEU A 94 -14.30 6.80 -2.57
CA LEU A 94 -14.45 7.61 -1.35
C LEU A 94 -15.82 8.29 -1.22
N MET A 95 -16.54 8.45 -2.33
CA MET A 95 -17.88 9.05 -2.34
C MET A 95 -19.03 8.04 -2.17
N ASN A 96 -18.72 6.74 -2.20
CA ASN A 96 -19.67 5.64 -1.99
C ASN A 96 -19.54 5.07 -0.57
#